data_AF-B5GB90-F1
#
_entry.id   AF-B5GB90-F1
#
_cell.length_a   1.000
_cell.length_b   1.000
_cell.length_c   1.000
_cell.angle_alpha   90.00
_cell.angle_beta   90.00
_cell.angle_gamma   90.00
#
_symmetry.space_group_name_H-M   'P 1'
#
loop_
_entity.id
_entity.type
_entity.pdbx_description
1 polymer ?
#
loop_
_entity_poly.entity_id
_entity_poly.type
_entity_poly.pdbx_seq_one_letter_code
_entity_poly.pdbx_strand_id
1 'polypeptide(L)'
;MRRSGAVRTSWHGGVDDEEREDWSHRHRWPRETEHALCAVLRSRGLTLGVVTFLRGPGRHAFDRSDAQYAESVGLRVAGAVDLARLLAPGPRTGQEPYASHEPYGE
;
A
#
# COMPACT_ATOMS: atom_id res chain seq x y z
N MET A 1 -9.77 9.97 19.41
CA MET A 1 -9.01 9.70 18.16
C MET A 1 -9.98 9.29 17.06
N ARG A 2 -10.19 10.12 16.01
CA ARG A 2 -11.07 9.76 14.89
C ARG A 2 -10.39 8.71 14.01
N ARG A 3 -11.14 7.71 13.54
CA ARG A 3 -10.68 6.85 12.44
C ARG A 3 -10.64 7.73 11.19
N SER A 4 -9.46 7.94 10.62
CA SER A 4 -9.37 8.40 9.24
C SER A 4 -9.91 7.24 8.40
N GLY A 5 -11.13 7.38 7.85
CA GLY A 5 -11.76 6.35 7.04
C GLY A 5 -10.95 6.05 5.78
N ALA A 6 -11.25 4.95 5.11
CA ALA A 6 -10.57 4.59 3.87
C ALA A 6 -10.75 5.68 2.79
N VAL A 7 -9.68 5.98 2.05
CA VAL A 7 -9.67 6.98 0.96
C VAL A 7 -9.88 6.26 -0.36
N ARG A 8 -10.75 6.80 -1.19
CA ARG A 8 -11.05 6.29 -2.53
C ARG A 8 -10.69 7.34 -3.56
N THR A 9 -10.15 6.89 -4.69
CA THR A 9 -9.94 7.72 -5.85
C THR A 9 -10.19 6.91 -7.11
N SER A 10 -10.58 7.58 -8.18
CA SER A 10 -10.91 6.95 -9.45
C SER A 10 -10.57 7.89 -10.59
N TRP A 11 -10.10 7.30 -11.68
CA TRP A 11 -10.09 7.95 -12.96
C TRP A 11 -11.54 8.28 -13.35
N HIS A 12 -11.79 9.53 -13.76
CA HIS A 12 -13.12 10.03 -14.09
C HIS A 12 -13.36 10.12 -15.60
N GLY A 13 -12.48 9.51 -16.39
CA GLY A 13 -12.52 9.57 -17.85
C GLY A 13 -11.69 10.73 -18.40
N GLY A 14 -11.22 10.50 -19.62
CA GLY A 14 -10.45 11.39 -20.49
C GLY A 14 -10.70 10.97 -21.93
N VAL A 15 -10.21 11.75 -22.90
CA VAL A 15 -10.57 11.56 -24.32
C VAL A 15 -9.75 10.44 -24.97
N ASP A 16 -8.61 10.08 -24.38
CA ASP A 16 -7.68 9.08 -24.91
C ASP A 16 -7.05 8.15 -23.84
N ASP A 17 -6.36 7.12 -24.32
CA ASP A 17 -5.64 6.14 -23.49
C ASP A 17 -4.36 6.71 -22.85
N GLU A 18 -3.81 7.81 -23.37
CA GLU A 18 -2.60 8.44 -22.87
C GLU A 18 -2.84 9.13 -21.52
N GLU A 19 -3.97 9.83 -21.37
CA GLU A 19 -4.40 10.41 -20.09
C GLU A 19 -4.61 9.34 -19.00
N ARG A 20 -5.08 8.16 -19.43
CA ARG A 20 -5.30 7.01 -18.53
C ARG A 20 -3.99 6.34 -18.11
N GLU A 21 -3.01 6.23 -19.01
CA GLU A 21 -1.67 5.80 -18.66
C GLU A 21 -0.96 6.81 -17.74
N ASP A 22 -1.07 8.11 -18.00
CA ASP A 22 -0.52 9.17 -17.14
C ASP A 22 -1.08 9.09 -15.72
N TRP A 23 -2.40 8.87 -15.58
CA TRP A 23 -3.03 8.67 -14.28
C TRP A 23 -2.35 7.57 -13.44
N SER A 24 -2.16 6.38 -14.02
CA SER A 24 -1.49 5.27 -13.32
C SER A 24 -0.03 5.58 -13.03
N HIS A 25 0.66 6.20 -13.99
CA HIS A 25 2.07 6.54 -13.91
C HIS A 25 2.37 7.56 -12.81
N ARG A 26 1.59 8.65 -12.71
CA ARG A 26 1.72 9.67 -11.66
C ARG A 26 1.58 9.09 -10.25
N HIS A 27 0.75 8.05 -10.11
CA HIS A 27 0.55 7.36 -8.83
C HIS A 27 1.55 6.22 -8.59
N ARG A 28 2.42 5.93 -9.57
CA ARG A 28 3.35 4.78 -9.57
C ARG A 28 2.62 3.45 -9.36
N TRP A 29 1.44 3.31 -9.96
CA TRP A 29 0.66 2.08 -9.96
C TRP A 29 0.93 1.25 -11.21
N PRO A 30 0.59 -0.06 -11.20
CA PRO A 30 0.58 -0.85 -12.42
C PRO A 30 -0.22 -0.16 -13.53
N ARG A 31 0.20 -0.37 -14.78
CA ARG A 31 -0.52 0.15 -15.95
C ARG A 31 -1.99 -0.26 -15.88
N GLU A 32 -2.84 0.59 -16.47
CA GLU A 32 -4.28 0.41 -16.53
C GLU A 32 -5.01 0.48 -15.18
N THR A 33 -4.37 0.94 -14.10
CA THR A 33 -5.08 1.15 -12.82
C THR A 33 -6.04 2.33 -12.94
N GLU A 34 -7.32 2.11 -12.76
CA GLU A 34 -8.35 3.16 -12.85
C GLU A 34 -8.92 3.54 -11.49
N HIS A 35 -8.98 2.60 -10.54
CA HIS A 35 -9.56 2.84 -9.23
C HIS A 35 -8.60 2.41 -8.13
N ALA A 36 -8.53 3.20 -7.07
CA ALA A 36 -7.75 2.88 -5.88
C ALA A 36 -8.53 3.12 -4.60
N LEU A 37 -8.29 2.25 -3.63
CA LEU A 37 -8.81 2.32 -2.27
C LEU A 37 -7.67 2.11 -1.29
N CYS A 38 -7.43 3.08 -0.41
CA CYS A 38 -6.35 3.06 0.56
C CYS A 38 -6.91 3.03 1.99
N ALA A 39 -6.45 2.07 2.79
CA ALA A 39 -6.79 1.95 4.21
C ALA A 39 -5.52 1.97 5.08
N VAL A 40 -5.60 2.66 6.22
CA VAL A 40 -4.46 2.78 7.16
C VAL A 40 -4.35 1.52 8.02
N LEU A 41 -3.14 0.99 8.14
CA LEU A 41 -2.81 -0.11 9.03
C LEU A 41 -2.44 0.45 10.41
N ARG A 42 -3.32 0.27 11.41
CA ARG A 42 -3.08 0.74 12.78
C ARG A 42 -3.16 -0.40 13.78
N SER A 43 -2.15 -0.51 14.63
CA SER A 43 -2.16 -1.39 15.81
C SER A 43 -1.69 -0.60 17.02
N ARG A 44 -2.33 -0.81 18.18
CA ARG A 44 -1.93 -0.22 19.48
C ARG A 44 -1.70 1.30 19.46
N GLY A 45 -2.48 2.03 18.66
CA GLY A 45 -2.35 3.49 18.49
C GLY A 45 -1.24 3.96 17.54
N LEU A 46 -0.45 3.04 16.99
CA LEU A 46 0.60 3.32 16.00
C LEU A 46 0.10 3.07 14.58
N THR A 47 0.49 3.94 13.65
CA THR A 47 0.34 3.69 12.21
C THR A 47 1.53 2.85 11.74
N LEU A 48 1.25 1.63 11.29
CA LEU A 48 2.26 0.69 10.79
C LEU A 48 2.51 0.87 9.29
N GLY A 49 1.55 1.44 8.57
CA GLY A 49 1.60 1.65 7.12
C GLY A 49 0.21 1.84 6.52
N VAL A 50 0.08 1.52 5.24
CA VAL A 50 -1.17 1.52 4.49
C VAL A 50 -1.27 0.26 3.63
N VAL A 51 -2.50 -0.13 3.28
CA VAL A 51 -2.79 -1.11 2.23
C VAL A 51 -3.57 -0.42 1.13
N THR A 52 -3.16 -0.63 -0.12
CA THR A 52 -3.80 -0.05 -1.30
C THR A 52 -4.35 -1.16 -2.18
N PHE A 53 -5.65 -1.12 -2.43
CA PHE A 53 -6.34 -1.98 -3.39
C PHE A 53 -6.48 -1.25 -4.70
N LEU A 54 -6.14 -1.90 -5.80
CA LEU A 54 -6.16 -1.34 -7.15
C LEU A 54 -7.12 -2.14 -8.02
N ARG A 55 -7.84 -1.47 -8.92
CA ARG A 55 -8.69 -2.08 -9.96
C ARG A 55 -8.40 -1.40 -11.29
N GLY A 56 -8.28 -2.19 -12.34
CA GLY A 56 -8.19 -1.71 -13.71
C GLY A 56 -9.54 -1.64 -14.42
N PRO A 57 -9.53 -1.48 -15.76
CA PRO A 57 -10.74 -1.36 -16.57
C PRO A 57 -11.69 -2.55 -16.41
N GLY A 58 -12.98 -2.30 -16.61
CA GLY A 58 -14.02 -3.33 -16.57
C GLY A 58 -14.47 -3.75 -15.16
N ARG A 59 -13.98 -3.07 -14.11
CA ARG A 59 -14.48 -3.19 -12.74
C ARG A 59 -15.10 -1.87 -12.29
N HIS A 60 -16.12 -1.94 -11.45
CA HIS A 60 -16.71 -0.73 -10.87
C HIS A 60 -15.75 -0.07 -9.88
N ALA A 61 -15.84 1.26 -9.81
CA ALA A 61 -15.18 2.08 -8.80
C ALA A 61 -15.50 1.56 -7.39
N PHE A 62 -14.57 1.75 -6.45
CA PHE A 62 -14.74 1.30 -5.08
C PHE A 62 -15.92 2.01 -4.41
N ASP A 63 -16.81 1.25 -3.81
CA ASP A 63 -17.98 1.79 -3.12
C ASP A 63 -17.76 1.87 -1.59
N ARG A 64 -18.84 2.12 -0.85
CA ARG A 64 -18.79 2.20 0.61
C ARG A 64 -18.65 0.82 1.28
N SER A 65 -19.16 -0.23 0.65
CA SER A 65 -19.04 -1.60 1.14
C SER A 65 -17.60 -2.10 1.00
N ASP A 66 -16.96 -1.78 -0.13
CA ASP A 66 -15.55 -2.02 -0.38
C ASP A 66 -14.67 -1.33 0.68
N ALA A 67 -14.99 -0.07 1.03
CA ALA A 67 -14.26 0.67 2.07
C ALA A 67 -14.32 -0.01 3.44
N GLN A 68 -15.50 -0.47 3.86
CA GLN A 68 -15.66 -1.20 5.13
C GLN A 68 -14.91 -2.53 5.14
N TYR A 69 -14.91 -3.21 3.99
CA TYR A 69 -14.16 -4.45 3.83
C TYR A 69 -12.65 -4.20 3.89
N ALA A 70 -12.15 -3.18 3.19
CA ALA A 70 -10.74 -2.77 3.23
C ALA A 70 -10.29 -2.40 4.65
N GLU A 71 -11.13 -1.74 5.44
CA GLU A 71 -10.84 -1.46 6.86
C GLU A 71 -10.73 -2.75 7.68
N SER A 72 -11.61 -3.73 7.44
CA SER A 72 -11.56 -5.03 8.11
C SER A 72 -10.31 -5.83 7.74
N VAL A 73 -9.90 -5.79 6.47
CA VAL A 73 -8.63 -6.36 6.01
C VAL A 73 -7.45 -5.64 6.67
N GLY A 74 -7.48 -4.31 6.69
CA GLY A 74 -6.45 -3.48 7.30
C GLY A 74 -6.21 -3.78 8.78
N LEU A 75 -7.27 -4.01 9.56
CA LEU A 75 -7.17 -4.42 10.96
C LEU A 75 -6.46 -5.78 11.11
N ARG A 76 -6.81 -6.75 10.28
CA ARG A 76 -6.20 -8.09 10.32
C ARG A 76 -4.72 -8.06 9.92
N VAL A 77 -4.41 -7.34 8.83
CA VAL A 77 -3.03 -7.15 8.36
C VAL A 77 -2.20 -6.42 9.42
N ALA A 78 -2.72 -5.36 10.02
CA ALA A 78 -2.04 -4.62 11.07
C ALA A 78 -1.72 -5.51 12.28
N GLY A 79 -2.66 -6.36 12.71
CA GLY A 79 -2.44 -7.32 13.79
C GLY A 79 -1.36 -8.35 13.46
N ALA A 80 -1.36 -8.89 12.25
CA ALA A 80 -0.34 -9.85 11.80
C ALA A 80 1.07 -9.22 11.74
N VAL A 81 1.18 -8.01 11.21
CA VAL A 81 2.46 -7.26 11.15
C VAL A 81 2.96 -6.91 12.54
N ASP A 82 2.07 -6.45 13.43
CA ASP A 82 2.41 -6.12 14.82
C ASP A 82 2.92 -7.37 15.57
N LEU A 83 2.22 -8.50 15.43
CA LEU A 83 2.65 -9.77 16.01
C LEU A 83 4.00 -10.23 15.46
N ALA A 84 4.21 -10.17 14.14
CA ALA A 84 5.48 -10.53 13.53
C ALA A 84 6.63 -9.66 14.05
N ARG A 85 6.41 -8.36 14.31
CA ARG A 85 7.41 -7.46 14.91
C ARG A 85 7.74 -7.82 16.37
N LEU A 86 6.76 -8.30 17.14
CA LEU A 86 6.98 -8.74 18.52
C LEU A 86 7.72 -10.08 18.60
N LEU A 87 7.49 -10.97 17.62
CA LEU A 87 8.12 -12.29 17.54
C LEU A 87 9.45 -12.31 16.78
N ALA A 88 9.73 -11.28 15.98
CA ALA A 88 10.99 -11.16 15.28
C ALA A 88 12.13 -11.14 16.32
N PRO A 89 13.14 -12.03 16.21
CA PRO A 89 14.30 -11.95 17.07
C PRO A 89 14.90 -10.54 16.92
N GLY A 90 15.37 -9.96 18.03
CA GLY A 90 16.11 -8.70 17.99
C GLY A 90 17.22 -8.74 16.94
N PRO A 91 17.71 -7.57 16.46
CA PRO A 91 18.74 -7.53 15.42
C PRO A 91 19.81 -8.56 15.76
N ARG A 92 20.05 -9.51 14.85
CA ARG A 92 21.05 -10.55 15.06
C ARG A 92 22.36 -9.82 15.31
N THR A 93 22.79 -9.78 16.58
CA THR A 93 24.11 -9.29 16.97
C THR A 93 25.12 -10.19 16.27
N GLY A 94 25.57 -9.79 15.08
CA GLY A 94 26.39 -10.60 14.19
C GLY A 94 26.02 -10.55 12.71
N GLN A 95 24.99 -9.80 12.27
CA GLN A 95 24.92 -9.40 10.86
C GLN A 95 25.83 -8.18 10.68
N GLU A 96 27.10 -8.44 10.36
CA GLU A 96 28.01 -7.37 9.95
C GLU A 96 27.34 -6.56 8.83
N PRO A 97 27.20 -5.23 9.00
CA PRO A 97 26.62 -4.39 7.98
C PRO A 97 27.61 -4.32 6.83
N TYR A 98 27.30 -5.00 5.72
CA TYR A 98 27.91 -4.81 4.41
C TYR A 98 29.45 -4.70 4.47
N ALA A 99 30.14 -5.85 4.38
CA ALA A 99 31.53 -5.83 3.93
C ALA A 99 31.60 -4.94 2.69
N SER A 100 32.35 -3.84 2.82
CA SER A 100 32.59 -2.87 1.78
C SER A 100 33.03 -3.62 0.52
N HIS A 101 32.18 -3.60 -0.51
CA HIS A 101 32.64 -3.94 -1.84
C HIS A 101 33.69 -2.88 -2.20
N GLU A 102 34.96 -3.27 -2.14
CA GLU A 102 36.03 -2.51 -2.77
C GLU A 102 35.61 -2.24 -4.23
N PRO A 103 35.77 -0.99 -4.72
CA PRO A 103 35.49 -0.70 -6.10
C PRO A 103 36.43 -1.53 -6.97
N TYR A 104 35.89 -2.15 -8.03
CA TYR A 104 36.69 -2.78 -9.08
C TYR A 104 37.82 -1.83 -9.48
N GLY A 105 39.04 -2.25 -9.18
CA GLY A 105 40.26 -1.62 -9.67
C GLY A 105 40.51 -2.00 -11.13
N GLU A 106 41.01 -0.97 -11.84
CA GLU A 106 41.65 -0.93 -13.16
C GLU A 106 40.80 -1.24 -14.42
#